data_AF-A0A8J3THH4-F1
#
_entry.id   AF-A0A8J3THH4-F1
#
_cell.length_a   1.000
_cell.length_b   1.000
_cell.length_c   1.000
_cell.angle_alpha   90.00
_cell.angle_beta   90.00
_cell.angle_gamma   90.00
#
_symmetry.space_group_name_H-M   'P 1'
#
loop_
_entity.id
_entity.type
_entity.pdbx_description
1 polymer ?
#
loop_
_entity_poly.entity_id
_entity_poly.type
_entity_poly.pdbx_seq_one_letter_code
_entity_poly.pdbx_strand_id
1 'polypeptide(L)'
;MVDDDSAWRGAGLLRHLTERLHAGHTFVDLNVHTIWALLAARRDLVHDAPAVGRDLLLRGERLLDEGGISDQSRRELTSVLYGLRIGGLTGDRARR
;
A
#
# COMPACT_ATOMS: atom_id res chain seq x y z
N MET A 1 -3.30 -26.17 6.73
CA MET A 1 -2.08 -25.78 6.01
C MET A 1 -2.44 -24.56 5.19
N VAL A 2 -1.92 -23.38 5.53
CA VAL A 2 -2.06 -22.20 4.68
C VAL A 2 -1.11 -22.42 3.52
N ASP A 3 -1.62 -22.47 2.28
CA ASP A 3 -0.81 -22.64 1.08
C ASP A 3 0.22 -21.50 0.99
N ASP A 4 1.49 -21.85 1.20
CA ASP A 4 2.66 -20.95 1.11
C ASP A 4 2.69 -20.21 -0.26
N ASP A 5 2.12 -20.86 -1.30
CA ASP A 5 1.97 -20.29 -2.65
C ASP A 5 0.99 -19.09 -2.70
N SER A 6 -0.03 -19.08 -1.84
CA SER A 6 -1.01 -17.98 -1.79
C SER A 6 -0.46 -16.76 -1.04
N ALA A 7 0.32 -16.99 0.02
CA ALA A 7 1.04 -15.92 0.72
C ALA A 7 2.06 -15.25 -0.22
N TRP A 8 2.79 -16.05 -1.00
CA TRP A 8 3.71 -15.55 -2.02
C TRP A 8 3.00 -14.73 -3.12
N ARG A 9 1.87 -15.20 -3.64
CA ARG A 9 1.09 -14.49 -4.68
C ARG A 9 0.52 -13.17 -4.16
N GLY A 10 -0.04 -13.15 -2.96
CA GLY A 10 -0.66 -11.96 -2.36
C GLY A 10 0.35 -10.85 -2.07
N ALA A 11 1.47 -11.18 -1.42
CA ALA A 11 2.54 -10.22 -1.16
C ALA A 11 3.22 -9.75 -2.46
N GLY A 12 3.36 -10.65 -3.44
CA GLY A 12 3.87 -10.32 -4.77
C GLY A 12 3.00 -9.30 -5.51
N LEU A 13 1.68 -9.51 -5.50
CA LEU A 13 0.73 -8.56 -6.09
C LEU A 13 0.77 -7.20 -5.37
N LEU A 14 0.74 -7.20 -4.04
CA LEU A 14 0.78 -5.96 -3.26
C LEU A 14 2.06 -5.16 -3.55
N ARG A 15 3.21 -5.83 -3.63
CA ARG A 15 4.48 -5.21 -4.03
C ARG A 15 4.40 -4.61 -5.43
N HIS A 16 3.89 -5.37 -6.40
CA HIS A 16 3.78 -4.89 -7.78
C HIS A 16 2.91 -3.63 -7.91
N LEU A 17 1.79 -3.58 -7.18
CA LEU A 17 0.93 -2.40 -7.14
C LEU A 17 1.62 -1.22 -6.45
N THR A 18 2.32 -1.49 -5.35
CA THR A 18 3.06 -0.50 -4.56
C THR A 18 4.17 0.17 -5.36
N GLU A 19 4.93 -0.59 -6.15
CA GLU A 19 6.01 -0.07 -7.01
C GLU A 19 5.52 0.97 -8.03
N ARG A 20 4.22 0.93 -8.39
CA ARG A 20 3.56 1.79 -9.37
C ARG A 20 2.78 2.95 -8.75
N LEU A 21 2.96 3.20 -7.45
CA LEU A 21 2.41 4.38 -6.75
C LEU A 21 3.32 5.59 -6.93
N HIS A 22 3.17 6.28 -8.06
CA HIS A 22 3.79 7.58 -8.31
C HIS A 22 2.93 8.40 -9.29
N ALA A 23 2.95 9.73 -9.18
CA ALA A 23 2.02 10.61 -9.90
C ALA A 23 2.10 10.51 -11.44
N GLY A 24 3.26 10.11 -11.98
CA GLY A 24 3.46 9.91 -13.42
C GLY A 24 2.90 8.61 -14.02
N HIS A 25 2.32 7.72 -13.20
CA HIS A 25 1.83 6.43 -13.68
C HIS A 25 0.38 6.52 -14.20
N THR A 26 0.14 6.13 -15.47
CA THR A 26 -1.15 6.27 -16.17
C THR A 26 -2.35 5.69 -15.41
N PHE A 27 -2.15 4.62 -14.63
CA PHE A 27 -3.21 3.92 -13.90
C PHE A 27 -3.07 4.07 -12.37
N VAL A 28 -2.52 5.20 -11.90
CA VAL A 28 -2.28 5.42 -10.47
C VAL A 28 -3.57 5.32 -9.65
N ASP A 29 -4.69 5.89 -10.12
CA ASP A 29 -5.98 5.79 -9.43
C ASP A 29 -6.49 4.34 -9.33
N LEU A 30 -6.37 3.57 -10.41
CA LEU A 30 -6.74 2.14 -10.42
C LEU A 30 -5.87 1.33 -9.46
N ASN A 31 -4.57 1.63 -9.40
CA ASN A 31 -3.64 0.98 -8.48
C ASN A 31 -4.01 1.30 -7.02
N VAL A 32 -4.31 2.56 -6.70
CA VAL A 32 -4.76 2.97 -5.36
C VAL A 32 -6.04 2.22 -4.98
N HIS A 33 -7.04 2.22 -5.85
CA HIS A 33 -8.30 1.52 -5.61
C HIS A 33 -8.09 0.02 -5.39
N THR A 34 -7.24 -0.60 -6.22
CA THR A 34 -6.95 -2.04 -6.12
C THR A 34 -6.23 -2.37 -4.80
N ILE A 35 -5.28 -1.54 -4.37
CA ILE A 35 -4.62 -1.70 -3.06
C ILE A 35 -5.63 -1.57 -1.93
N TRP A 36 -6.50 -0.55 -1.98
CA TRP A 36 -7.54 -0.35 -0.97
C TRP A 36 -8.47 -1.56 -0.87
N ALA A 37 -9.00 -2.03 -2.01
CA ALA A 37 -9.89 -3.20 -2.05
C ALA A 37 -9.18 -4.48 -1.57
N LEU A 38 -7.92 -4.68 -1.97
CA LEU A 38 -7.11 -5.82 -1.56
C LEU A 38 -6.89 -5.85 -0.04
N LEU A 39 -6.50 -4.73 0.56
CA LEU A 39 -6.25 -4.65 2.00
C LEU A 39 -7.52 -4.65 2.83
N ALA A 40 -8.64 -4.18 2.29
CA ALA A 40 -9.96 -4.33 2.91
C ALA A 40 -10.36 -5.81 3.02
N ALA A 41 -10.05 -6.62 2.01
CA ALA A 41 -10.34 -8.05 2.01
C ALA A 41 -9.29 -8.90 2.76
N ARG A 42 -8.02 -8.50 2.71
CA ARG A 42 -6.86 -9.29 3.15
C ARG A 42 -5.83 -8.45 3.90
N ARG A 43 -6.22 -8.00 5.10
CA ARG A 43 -5.37 -7.20 6.01
C ARG A 43 -4.11 -7.93 6.50
N ASP A 44 -4.11 -9.26 6.49
CA ASP A 44 -3.00 -10.14 6.86
C ASP A 44 -1.77 -9.94 5.96
N LEU A 45 -1.95 -9.53 4.69
CA LEU A 45 -0.86 -9.38 3.72
C LEU A 45 0.27 -8.44 4.17
N VAL A 46 -0.07 -7.36 4.88
CA VAL A 46 0.94 -6.41 5.37
C VAL A 46 1.61 -6.86 6.65
N HIS A 47 0.99 -7.79 7.39
CA HIS A 47 1.58 -8.43 8.57
C HIS A 47 2.52 -9.56 8.16
N ASP A 48 2.14 -10.33 7.14
CA ASP A 48 2.95 -11.42 6.59
C ASP A 48 4.14 -10.88 5.77
N ALA A 49 4.00 -9.68 5.18
CA ALA A 49 5.07 -9.00 4.44
C ALA A 49 5.32 -7.54 4.92
N PRO A 50 5.88 -7.33 6.13
CA PRO A 50 6.06 -5.98 6.71
C PRO A 50 6.92 -5.03 5.89
N ALA A 51 7.87 -5.56 5.11
CA ALA A 51 8.71 -4.76 4.22
C ALA A 51 7.88 -4.12 3.09
N VAL A 52 6.94 -4.87 2.51
CA VAL A 52 6.01 -4.35 1.48
C VAL A 52 5.07 -3.32 2.10
N GLY A 53 4.57 -3.57 3.31
CA GLY A 53 3.75 -2.60 4.05
C GLY A 53 4.48 -1.28 4.32
N ARG A 54 5.77 -1.32 4.65
CA ARG A 54 6.60 -0.12 4.83
C ARG A 54 6.85 0.64 3.52
N ASP A 55 7.12 -0.06 2.43
CA ASP A 55 7.28 0.57 1.11
C ASP A 55 5.98 1.25 0.64
N LEU A 56 4.84 0.58 0.87
CA LEU A 56 3.51 1.16 0.62
C LEU A 56 3.28 2.44 1.42
N LEU A 57 3.65 2.43 2.70
CA LEU A 57 3.55 3.62 3.54
C LEU A 57 4.38 4.78 3.00
N LEU A 58 5.65 4.53 2.65
CA LEU A 58 6.56 5.57 2.15
C LEU A 58 6.13 6.14 0.80
N ARG A 59 5.76 5.29 -0.15
CA ARG A 59 5.32 5.72 -1.49
C ARG A 59 3.95 6.38 -1.47
N GLY A 60 3.04 5.85 -0.65
CA GLY A 60 1.72 6.44 -0.48
C GLY A 60 1.79 7.84 0.15
N GLU A 61 2.63 8.04 1.16
CA GLU A 61 2.87 9.40 1.72
C GLU A 61 3.38 10.35 0.64
N ARG A 62 4.40 9.92 -0.13
CA ARG A 62 4.93 10.73 -1.23
C ARG A 62 3.87 11.07 -2.27
N LEU A 63 3.04 10.11 -2.67
CA LEU A 63 1.98 10.33 -3.65
C LEU A 63 0.90 11.31 -3.14
N LEU A 64 0.57 11.28 -1.85
CA LEU A 64 -0.34 12.25 -1.24
C LEU A 64 0.23 13.68 -1.24
N ASP A 65 1.54 13.80 -1.02
CA ASP A 65 2.29 15.06 -1.05
C ASP A 65 2.41 15.62 -2.49
N GLU A 66 2.74 14.77 -3.47
CA GLU A 66 2.83 15.13 -4.89
C GLU A 66 1.46 15.44 -5.51
N GLY A 67 0.40 14.76 -5.06
CA GLY A 67 -0.92 14.85 -5.66
C GLY A 67 -1.02 14.11 -6.99
N GLY A 68 -1.78 14.66 -7.93
CA GLY A 68 -1.98 14.04 -9.26
C GLY A 68 -2.89 12.80 -9.28
N ILE A 69 -3.64 12.57 -8.20
CA ILE A 69 -4.65 11.51 -8.08
C ILE A 69 -6.03 12.13 -7.82
N SER A 70 -7.08 11.39 -8.13
CA SER A 70 -8.45 11.81 -7.85
C SER A 70 -8.73 11.95 -6.35
N ASP A 71 -9.77 12.72 -6.01
CA ASP A 71 -10.21 12.87 -4.61
C ASP A 71 -10.64 11.55 -3.98
N GLN A 72 -11.18 10.63 -4.78
CA GLN A 72 -11.51 9.28 -4.31
C GLN A 72 -10.25 8.52 -3.92
N SER A 73 -9.27 8.45 -4.82
CA SER A 73 -7.99 7.80 -4.55
C SER A 73 -7.27 8.43 -3.36
N ARG A 74 -7.33 9.76 -3.20
CA ARG A 74 -6.78 10.43 -2.02
C ARG A 74 -7.41 9.92 -0.72
N ARG A 75 -8.74 9.74 -0.67
CA ARG A 75 -9.44 9.19 0.50
C ARG A 75 -9.09 7.73 0.75
N GLU A 76 -9.10 6.92 -0.30
CA GLU A 76 -8.76 5.49 -0.23
C GLU A 76 -7.33 5.28 0.25
N LEU A 77 -6.37 6.00 -0.33
CA LEU A 77 -4.97 5.95 0.06
C LEU A 77 -4.77 6.43 1.50
N THR A 78 -5.42 7.52 1.90
CA THR A 78 -5.38 8.00 3.29
C THR A 78 -5.87 6.93 4.27
N SER A 79 -6.98 6.24 3.95
CA SER A 79 -7.52 5.15 4.75
C SER A 79 -6.54 3.98 4.87
N VAL A 80 -5.91 3.59 3.75
CA VAL A 80 -4.86 2.56 3.73
C VAL A 80 -3.71 2.96 4.65
N LEU A 81 -3.12 4.14 4.46
CA LEU A 81 -1.97 4.59 5.26
C LEU A 81 -2.30 4.69 6.75
N TYR A 82 -3.52 5.10 7.08
CA TYR A 82 -4.00 5.13 8.46
C TYR A 82 -4.10 3.71 9.05
N GLY A 83 -4.68 2.77 8.30
CA GLY A 83 -4.76 1.36 8.69
C GLY A 83 -3.39 0.72 8.93
N LEU A 84 -2.39 1.02 8.08
CA LEU A 84 -1.02 0.54 8.26
C LEU A 84 -0.40 1.05 9.58
N ARG A 85 -0.59 2.34 9.89
CA ARG A 85 -0.08 2.94 11.14
C ARG A 85 -0.72 2.34 12.38
N ILE A 86 -2.04 2.13 12.37
CA ILE A 86 -2.74 1.41 13.46
C ILE A 86 -2.22 -0.02 13.58
N GLY A 87 -1.91 -0.67 12.46
CA GLY A 87 -1.30 -1.99 12.41
C GLY A 87 0.16 -2.06 12.88
N GLY A 88 0.74 -0.95 13.35
CA GLY A 88 2.11 -0.88 13.88
C GLY A 88 3.20 -0.64 12.83
N LEU A 89 2.84 -0.43 11.56
CA LEU A 89 3.81 -0.07 10.53
C LEU A 89 4.10 1.43 10.61
N THR A 90 5.37 1.76 10.78
CA THR A 90 5.86 3.15 10.79
C THR A 90 6.79 3.39 9.62
N GLY A 91 6.71 4.60 9.04
CA GLY A 91 7.67 5.05 8.04
C GLY A 91 8.98 5.35 8.76
N ASP A 92 10.10 4.90 8.19
CA ASP A 92 11.42 5.03 8.80
C ASP A 92 11.87 6.51 8.79
N ARG A 93 11.31 7.31 9.71
CA ARG A 93 11.76 8.67 10.04
C ARG A 93 12.66 8.68 11.29
N ALA A 94 12.98 7.53 11.87
CA ALA A 94 13.65 7.40 13.16
C ALA A 94 15.13 6.96 13.05
N ARG A 95 15.89 7.51 12.10
CA ARG A 95 17.35 7.43 12.13
C ARG A 95 18.02 8.61 11.41
N ARG A 96 18.09 9.74 12.11
CA ARG A 96 19.16 10.74 11.94
C ARG A 96 19.69 11.11 13.30
#